data_AF-A0A259CH48-F1
#
_entry.id   AF-A0A259CH48-F1
#
_cell.length_a   1.000
_cell.length_b   1.000
_cell.length_c   1.000
_cell.angle_alpha   90.00
_cell.angle_beta   90.00
_cell.angle_gamma   90.00
#
_symmetry.space_group_name_H-M   'P 1'
#
loop_
_entity.id
_entity.type
_entity.pdbx_description
1 polymer ?
#
loop_
_entity_poly.entity_id
_entity_poly.type
_entity_poly.pdbx_seq_one_letter_code
_entity_poly.pdbx_strand_id
1 'polypeptide(L)'
;MRDDAGLRVWRIAGQTRRLVVCFSGVGRGGSRQPQPPEFQRLSALVPRDHLLFIADPARSWLNRPGLIAEITQAIEAEAAAVEAKQVCTLGHSLGGFSALVIPAFTRVDVAVALSPQYAVDPAIVPTEARWQDLRAAIPAFAIGNADDYVRPDPRYFV
;
A
#
# COMPACT_ATOMS: atom_id res chain seq x y z
N MET A 1 -6.70 3.98 -15.72
CA MET A 1 -6.92 2.85 -14.79
C MET A 1 -6.05 1.71 -15.27
N ARG A 2 -5.26 1.11 -14.38
CA ARG A 2 -4.55 -0.15 -14.62
C ARG A 2 -5.25 -1.20 -13.79
N ASP A 3 -5.68 -2.29 -14.40
CA ASP A 3 -6.39 -3.38 -13.72
C ASP A 3 -5.94 -4.71 -14.31
N ASP A 4 -4.77 -5.17 -13.88
CA ASP A 4 -4.21 -6.46 -14.29
C ASP A 4 -3.88 -7.33 -13.07
N ALA A 5 -3.36 -8.53 -13.34
CA ALA A 5 -3.04 -9.51 -12.31
C ALA A 5 -1.82 -9.13 -11.46
N GLY A 6 -0.96 -8.23 -11.93
CA GLY A 6 0.27 -7.83 -11.23
C GLY A 6 0.09 -6.61 -10.32
N LEU A 7 -0.66 -5.61 -10.77
CA LEU A 7 -0.93 -4.40 -9.99
C LEU A 7 -2.23 -3.77 -10.47
N ARG A 8 -3.00 -3.25 -9.53
CA ARG A 8 -4.18 -2.45 -9.87
C ARG A 8 -4.05 -1.04 -9.33
N VAL A 9 -4.37 -0.08 -10.19
CA VAL A 9 -4.18 1.34 -9.97
C VAL A 9 -5.42 2.11 -10.43
N TRP A 10 -6.03 2.82 -9.50
CA TRP A 10 -7.13 3.74 -9.75
C TRP A 10 -6.77 5.12 -9.24
N ARG A 11 -7.30 6.15 -9.91
CA ARG A 11 -7.05 7.54 -9.53
C ARG A 11 -8.34 8.31 -9.45
N ILE A 12 -8.42 9.22 -8.49
CA ILE A 12 -9.47 10.23 -8.41
C ILE A 12 -8.76 11.58 -8.37
N ALA A 13 -9.09 12.44 -9.33
CA ALA A 13 -8.52 13.78 -9.40
C ALA A 13 -9.06 14.66 -8.27
N GLY A 14 -8.15 15.36 -7.61
CA GLY A 14 -8.45 16.43 -6.67
C GLY A 14 -8.16 17.80 -7.28
N GLN A 15 -8.03 18.78 -6.40
CA GLN A 15 -7.75 20.19 -6.71
C GLN A 15 -6.57 20.76 -5.90
N THR A 16 -6.11 20.07 -4.85
CA THR A 16 -4.98 20.49 -4.02
C THR A 16 -3.67 19.96 -4.59
N ARG A 17 -2.56 20.43 -4.03
CA ARG A 17 -1.21 19.91 -4.34
C ARG A 17 -0.85 18.70 -3.46
N ARG A 18 -1.83 17.93 -2.96
CA ARG A 18 -1.61 16.75 -2.12
C ARG A 18 -2.08 15.50 -2.83
N LEU A 19 -1.22 14.48 -2.84
CA LEU A 19 -1.51 13.13 -3.30
C LEU A 19 -1.63 12.20 -2.10
N VAL A 20 -2.75 11.48 -1.99
CA VAL A 20 -2.96 10.43 -0.98
C VAL A 20 -2.96 9.08 -1.68
N VAL A 21 -2.01 8.23 -1.32
CA VAL A 21 -1.83 6.88 -1.85
C VAL A 21 -2.48 5.88 -0.89
N CYS A 22 -3.59 5.28 -1.32
CA CYS A 22 -4.38 4.33 -0.53
C CYS A 22 -4.02 2.90 -0.92
N PHE A 23 -3.41 2.14 0.00
CA PHE A 23 -3.11 0.73 -0.20
C PHE A 23 -4.27 -0.15 0.29
N SER A 24 -4.67 -1.12 -0.53
CA SER A 24 -5.67 -2.12 -0.14
C SER A 24 -5.10 -3.16 0.83
N GLY A 25 -5.91 -3.59 1.79
CA GLY A 25 -5.65 -4.79 2.59
C GLY A 25 -5.80 -6.11 1.82
N VAL A 26 -5.72 -7.21 2.57
CA VAL A 26 -5.95 -8.60 2.09
C VAL A 26 -7.39 -8.87 1.66
N GLY A 27 -8.34 -8.04 2.09
CA GLY A 27 -9.76 -8.22 1.86
C GLY A 27 -10.49 -9.11 2.87
N ARG A 28 -11.80 -9.29 2.68
CA ARG A 28 -12.63 -10.16 3.53
C ARG A 28 -12.60 -11.62 3.06
N GLY A 29 -12.18 -12.51 3.96
CA GLY A 29 -12.56 -13.93 3.98
C GLY A 29 -12.11 -14.78 2.78
N GLY A 30 -10.81 -14.83 2.48
CA GLY A 30 -10.25 -15.78 1.49
C GLY A 30 -10.77 -15.64 0.06
N SER A 31 -11.58 -14.60 -0.22
CA SER A 31 -12.18 -14.44 -1.53
C SER A 31 -11.08 -14.19 -2.57
N ARG A 32 -11.17 -14.91 -3.69
CA ARG A 32 -10.35 -14.68 -4.88
C ARG A 32 -10.86 -13.49 -5.70
N GLN A 33 -11.94 -12.85 -5.25
CA GLN A 33 -12.56 -11.74 -5.95
C GLN A 33 -11.76 -10.46 -5.69
N PRO A 34 -11.57 -9.63 -6.73
CA PRO A 34 -11.13 -8.25 -6.59
C PRO A 34 -11.83 -7.53 -5.42
N GLN A 35 -11.05 -7.06 -4.44
CA GLN A 35 -11.59 -6.10 -3.48
C GLN A 35 -11.78 -4.76 -4.21
N PRO A 36 -12.93 -4.09 -4.07
CA PRO A 36 -13.02 -2.70 -4.49
C PRO A 36 -11.95 -1.90 -3.72
N PRO A 37 -11.33 -0.88 -4.33
CA PRO A 37 -10.35 -0.06 -3.65
C PRO A 37 -10.81 0.37 -2.26
N GLU A 38 -10.01 0.08 -1.24
CA GLU A 38 -10.31 0.52 0.12
C GLU A 38 -10.24 2.05 0.20
N PHE A 39 -11.00 2.63 1.12
CA PHE A 39 -11.07 4.08 1.32
C PHE A 39 -11.65 4.90 0.14
N GLN A 40 -12.32 4.29 -0.85
CA GLN A 40 -12.97 5.02 -1.95
C GLN A 40 -13.87 6.18 -1.52
N ARG A 41 -14.55 6.01 -0.38
CA ARG A 41 -15.43 7.04 0.20
C ARG A 41 -14.68 8.27 0.70
N LEU A 42 -13.36 8.23 0.82
CA LEU A 42 -12.55 9.44 1.10
C LEU A 42 -12.78 10.51 0.04
N SER A 43 -13.03 10.14 -1.22
CA SER A 43 -13.32 11.13 -2.26
C SER A 43 -14.52 12.04 -1.94
N ALA A 44 -15.49 11.56 -1.15
CA ALA A 44 -16.63 12.37 -0.70
C ALA A 44 -16.33 13.22 0.55
N LEU A 45 -15.32 12.85 1.34
CA LEU A 45 -14.97 13.50 2.62
C LEU A 45 -13.80 14.48 2.50
N VAL A 46 -12.88 14.20 1.58
CA VAL A 46 -11.71 15.03 1.25
C VAL A 46 -11.70 15.33 -0.26
N PRO A 47 -12.75 15.96 -0.82
CA PRO A 47 -12.95 16.12 -2.26
C PRO A 47 -11.89 17.00 -2.96
N ARG A 48 -10.89 17.48 -2.21
CA ARG A 48 -9.85 18.36 -2.71
C ARG A 48 -8.52 17.64 -2.95
N ASP A 49 -8.23 16.49 -2.37
CA ASP A 49 -6.93 15.82 -2.59
C ASP A 49 -6.98 14.85 -3.77
N HIS A 50 -5.84 14.68 -4.44
CA HIS A 50 -5.68 13.62 -5.42
C HIS A 50 -5.57 12.29 -4.69
N LEU A 51 -6.30 11.27 -5.15
CA LEU A 51 -6.25 9.93 -4.57
C LEU A 51 -5.68 8.94 -5.59
N LEU A 52 -4.70 8.16 -5.17
CA LEU A 52 -4.13 7.05 -5.93
C LEU A 52 -4.35 5.76 -5.14
N PHE A 53 -5.19 4.87 -5.65
CA PHE A 53 -5.46 3.60 -5.01
C PHE A 53 -4.57 2.53 -5.62
N ILE A 54 -3.90 1.77 -4.77
CA ILE A 54 -2.98 0.70 -5.15
C ILE A 54 -3.44 -0.60 -4.51
N ALA A 55 -3.63 -1.63 -5.32
CA ALA A 55 -3.91 -2.97 -4.84
C ALA A 55 -2.95 -3.99 -5.44
N ASP A 56 -2.44 -4.87 -4.57
CA ASP A 56 -1.66 -6.05 -4.93
C ASP A 56 -2.61 -7.27 -5.01
N PRO A 57 -3.00 -7.74 -6.20
CA PRO A 57 -3.91 -8.87 -6.34
C PRO A 57 -3.33 -10.18 -5.77
N ALA A 58 -2.01 -10.32 -5.76
CA ALA A 58 -1.33 -11.48 -5.21
C ALA A 58 -1.36 -11.49 -3.67
N ARG A 59 -1.63 -10.34 -3.03
CA ARG A 59 -1.61 -10.15 -1.56
C ARG A 59 -0.28 -10.65 -0.99
N SER A 60 0.81 -10.14 -1.55
CA SER A 60 2.18 -10.59 -1.32
C SER A 60 2.91 -9.79 -0.24
N TRP A 61 2.26 -8.81 0.40
CA TRP A 61 2.93 -7.87 1.32
C TRP A 61 4.19 -7.28 0.68
N LEU A 62 4.06 -6.76 -0.54
CA LEU A 62 5.17 -6.19 -1.33
C LEU A 62 6.27 -7.19 -1.77
N ASN A 63 6.11 -8.49 -1.51
CA ASN A 63 7.14 -9.49 -1.83
C ASN A 63 7.07 -10.05 -3.27
N ARG A 64 6.04 -9.69 -4.06
CA ARG A 64 6.04 -10.06 -5.49
C ARG A 64 7.24 -9.39 -6.18
N PRO A 65 8.06 -10.14 -6.96
CA PRO A 65 9.16 -9.55 -7.72
C PRO A 65 8.70 -8.39 -8.61
N GLY A 66 9.43 -7.27 -8.54
CA GLY A 66 9.14 -6.06 -9.31
C GLY A 66 8.01 -5.17 -8.75
N LEU A 67 7.21 -5.65 -7.79
CA LEU A 67 6.03 -4.92 -7.31
C LEU A 67 6.37 -3.57 -6.69
N ILE A 68 7.44 -3.48 -5.88
CA ILE A 68 7.87 -2.21 -5.28
C ILE A 68 8.21 -1.20 -6.38
N ALA A 69 8.98 -1.59 -7.39
CA ALA A 69 9.35 -0.71 -8.49
C ALA A 69 8.12 -0.24 -9.29
N GLU A 70 7.15 -1.13 -9.52
CA GLU A 70 5.89 -0.76 -10.19
C GLU A 70 5.06 0.23 -9.35
N ILE A 71 5.03 0.04 -8.02
CA ILE A 71 4.33 0.93 -7.08
C ILE A 71 5.00 2.30 -7.03
N THR A 72 6.33 2.36 -6.85
CA THR A 72 7.06 3.63 -6.78
C THR A 72 6.93 4.41 -8.08
N GLN A 73 7.05 3.73 -9.23
CA GLN A 73 6.84 4.35 -10.53
C GLN A 73 5.43 4.94 -10.67
N ALA A 74 4.40 4.23 -10.19
CA ALA A 74 3.02 4.73 -10.22
C ALA A 74 2.83 5.97 -9.31
N ILE A 75 3.41 5.95 -8.10
CA ILE A 75 3.36 7.07 -7.16
C ILE A 75 4.08 8.29 -7.73
N GLU A 76 5.30 8.11 -8.25
CA GLU A 76 6.12 9.20 -8.80
C GLU A 76 5.49 9.81 -10.04
N ALA A 77 4.97 8.98 -10.94
CA ALA A 77 4.28 9.45 -12.14
C ALA A 77 3.03 10.27 -11.79
N GLU A 78 2.21 9.81 -10.84
CA GLU A 78 1.03 10.55 -10.42
C GLU A 78 1.41 11.83 -9.66
N ALA A 79 2.39 11.77 -8.76
CA ALA A 79 2.88 12.92 -8.01
C ALA A 79 3.42 14.01 -8.95
N ALA A 80 4.15 13.63 -10.00
CA ALA A 80 4.61 14.56 -11.03
C ALA A 80 3.44 15.13 -11.83
N ALA A 81 2.49 14.29 -12.26
CA ALA A 81 1.35 14.70 -13.08
C ALA A 81 0.43 15.71 -12.37
N VAL A 82 0.27 15.60 -11.05
CA VAL A 82 -0.56 16.51 -10.24
C VAL A 82 0.26 17.61 -9.56
N GLU A 83 1.55 17.71 -9.88
CA GLU A 83 2.52 18.63 -9.28
C GLU A 83 2.47 18.62 -7.74
N ALA A 84 2.39 17.41 -7.17
CA ALA A 84 2.21 17.18 -5.73
C ALA A 84 3.34 17.83 -4.93
N LYS A 85 2.96 18.66 -3.96
CA LYS A 85 3.86 19.22 -2.94
C LYS A 85 3.92 18.33 -1.70
N GLN A 86 2.90 17.49 -1.49
CA GLN A 86 2.85 16.52 -0.40
C GLN A 86 2.33 15.17 -0.90
N VAL A 87 3.01 14.08 -0.53
CA VAL A 87 2.60 12.69 -0.76
C VAL A 87 2.33 12.03 0.59
N CYS A 88 1.12 11.51 0.76
CA CYS A 88 0.72 10.77 1.95
C CYS A 88 0.43 9.32 1.59
N THR A 89 0.78 8.36 2.43
CA THR A 89 0.32 6.97 2.32
C THR A 89 -0.74 6.68 3.38
N LEU A 90 -1.71 5.84 3.03
CA LEU A 90 -2.76 5.38 3.91
C LEU A 90 -3.03 3.89 3.64
N GLY A 91 -3.20 3.10 4.70
CA GLY A 91 -3.71 1.74 4.53
C GLY A 91 -4.12 1.08 5.83
N HIS A 92 -4.88 -0.02 5.71
CA HIS A 92 -5.29 -0.85 6.84
C HIS A 92 -4.75 -2.28 6.69
N SER A 93 -4.31 -2.90 7.79
CA SER A 93 -3.83 -4.29 7.78
C SER A 93 -2.64 -4.49 6.83
N LEU A 94 -2.78 -5.26 5.74
CA LEU A 94 -1.74 -5.37 4.70
C LEU A 94 -1.47 -4.01 4.06
N GLY A 95 -2.52 -3.23 3.78
CA GLY A 95 -2.36 -1.88 3.26
C GLY A 95 -1.60 -0.99 4.25
N GLY A 96 -1.80 -1.20 5.55
CA GLY A 96 -1.06 -0.51 6.61
C GLY A 96 0.43 -0.88 6.58
N PHE A 97 0.75 -2.17 6.41
CA PHE A 97 2.13 -2.61 6.19
C PHE A 97 2.76 -1.93 4.97
N SER A 98 2.06 -1.90 3.84
CA SER A 98 2.54 -1.21 2.64
C SER A 98 2.74 0.29 2.88
N ALA A 99 1.85 0.94 3.61
CA ALA A 99 1.96 2.35 3.96
C ALA A 99 3.20 2.66 4.81
N LEU A 100 3.65 1.72 5.66
CA LEU A 100 4.86 1.84 6.47
C LEU A 100 6.15 1.60 5.66
N VAL A 101 6.13 0.64 4.71
CA VAL A 101 7.32 0.18 3.98
C VAL A 101 7.66 1.05 2.77
N ILE A 102 6.67 1.46 1.97
CA ILE A 102 6.89 2.21 0.73
C ILE A 102 7.71 3.50 0.87
N PRO A 103 7.65 4.26 1.99
CA PRO A 103 8.52 5.41 2.21
C PRO A 103 10.03 5.11 2.14
N ALA A 104 10.47 3.85 2.26
CA ALA A 104 11.87 3.47 2.05
C ALA A 104 12.33 3.54 0.58
N PHE A 105 11.40 3.63 -0.37
CA PHE A 105 11.68 3.45 -1.81
C PHE A 105 11.26 4.64 -2.67
N THR A 106 10.43 5.53 -2.16
CA THR A 106 10.05 6.76 -2.84
C THR A 106 9.64 7.82 -1.82
N ARG A 107 9.56 9.08 -2.26
CA ARG A 107 9.21 10.20 -1.37
C ARG A 107 7.79 10.05 -0.83
N VAL A 108 7.69 10.02 0.49
CA VAL A 108 6.44 10.10 1.25
C VAL A 108 6.67 11.06 2.42
N ASP A 109 5.79 12.03 2.61
CA ASP A 109 5.91 13.02 3.68
C ASP A 109 5.13 12.62 4.94
N VAL A 110 4.06 11.83 4.79
CA VAL A 110 3.21 11.33 5.89
C VAL A 110 2.75 9.90 5.59
N ALA A 111 2.86 9.01 6.57
CA ALA A 111 2.35 7.63 6.48
C ALA A 111 1.33 7.36 7.57
N VAL A 112 0.13 6.91 7.19
CA VAL A 112 -0.95 6.54 8.10
C VAL A 112 -1.23 5.04 7.96
N ALA A 113 -0.98 4.27 9.01
CA ALA A 113 -1.11 2.82 9.00
C ALA A 113 -2.11 2.39 10.07
N LEU A 114 -3.29 1.92 9.67
CA LEU A 114 -4.34 1.50 10.59
C LEU A 114 -4.23 -0.01 10.86
N SER A 115 -3.97 -0.41 12.10
CA SER A 115 -3.84 -1.83 12.48
C SER A 115 -2.91 -2.61 11.53
N PRO A 116 -1.68 -2.12 11.27
CA PRO A 116 -0.80 -2.74 10.29
C PRO A 116 -0.36 -4.14 10.73
N GLN A 117 -0.22 -5.04 9.77
CA GLN A 117 0.43 -6.33 10.00
C GLN A 117 1.94 -6.10 9.94
N TYR A 118 2.55 -5.87 11.09
CA TYR A 118 3.92 -5.38 11.16
C TYR A 118 4.98 -6.31 10.53
N ALA A 119 4.76 -7.62 10.60
CA ALA A 119 5.58 -8.64 9.95
C ALA A 119 4.71 -9.68 9.24
N VAL A 120 5.27 -10.30 8.21
CA VAL A 120 4.62 -11.34 7.41
C VAL A 120 5.46 -12.62 7.31
N ASP A 121 6.77 -12.54 7.55
CA ASP A 121 7.67 -13.69 7.51
C ASP A 121 7.32 -14.73 8.62
N PRO A 122 7.07 -16.02 8.27
CA PRO A 122 6.87 -17.10 9.25
C PRO A 122 7.98 -17.27 10.27
N ALA A 123 9.22 -16.90 9.95
CA ALA A 123 10.32 -16.90 10.90
C ALA A 123 10.15 -15.84 12.01
N ILE A 124 9.43 -14.74 11.73
CA ILE A 124 9.21 -13.63 12.67
C ILE A 124 7.86 -13.78 13.38
N VAL A 125 6.80 -14.12 12.65
CA VAL A 125 5.44 -14.33 13.19
C VAL A 125 4.92 -15.75 12.87
N PRO A 126 5.43 -16.78 13.57
CA PRO A 126 5.09 -18.18 13.28
C PRO A 126 3.65 -18.54 13.64
N THR A 127 3.02 -17.81 14.57
CA THR A 127 1.67 -18.11 15.08
C THR A 127 0.53 -17.50 14.26
N GLU A 128 0.85 -16.69 13.23
CA GLU A 128 -0.17 -16.07 12.38
C GLU A 128 -0.80 -17.09 11.43
N ALA A 129 -1.99 -17.56 11.79
CA ALA A 129 -2.72 -18.59 11.06
C ALA A 129 -3.71 -18.06 10.01
N ARG A 130 -4.13 -16.79 10.08
CA ARG A 130 -5.24 -16.26 9.26
C ARG A 130 -4.92 -16.21 7.76
N TRP A 131 -3.64 -16.07 7.41
CA TRP A 131 -3.19 -15.84 6.03
C TRP A 131 -2.18 -16.88 5.55
N GLN A 132 -2.18 -18.08 6.15
CA GLN A 132 -1.20 -19.14 5.84
C GLN A 132 -1.10 -19.44 4.34
N ASP A 133 -2.22 -19.61 3.64
CA ASP A 133 -2.23 -19.91 2.21
C ASP A 133 -1.60 -18.79 1.36
N LEU A 134 -1.84 -17.53 1.73
CA LEU A 134 -1.26 -16.38 1.03
C LEU A 134 0.24 -16.28 1.30
N ARG A 135 0.66 -16.54 2.54
CA ARG A 135 2.08 -16.53 2.94
C ARG A 135 2.84 -17.67 2.28
N ALA A 136 2.24 -18.85 2.17
CA ALA A 136 2.83 -20.00 1.51
C ALA A 136 3.07 -19.78 0.00
N ALA A 137 2.32 -18.86 -0.62
CA ALA A 137 2.50 -18.46 -2.01
C ALA A 137 3.63 -17.43 -2.22
N ILE A 138 4.23 -16.90 -1.14
CA ILE A 138 5.36 -15.97 -1.21
C ILE A 138 6.66 -16.79 -1.26
N PRO A 139 7.42 -16.78 -2.37
CA PRO A 139 8.58 -17.64 -2.52
C PRO A 139 9.77 -17.21 -1.66
N ALA A 140 9.88 -15.91 -1.37
CA ALA A 140 10.91 -15.34 -0.52
C ALA A 140 10.38 -14.05 0.13
N PHE A 141 10.70 -13.86 1.41
CA PHE A 141 10.31 -12.69 2.19
C PHE A 141 11.42 -11.63 2.19
N ALA A 142 11.60 -10.93 1.06
CA ALA A 142 12.53 -9.80 0.98
C ALA A 142 12.07 -8.63 1.88
N ILE A 143 10.76 -8.44 1.99
CA ILE A 143 10.10 -7.53 2.92
C ILE A 143 9.38 -8.38 3.97
N GLY A 144 10.15 -8.88 4.94
CA GLY A 144 9.62 -9.73 6.02
C GLY A 144 9.01 -8.96 7.19
N ASN A 145 9.55 -7.77 7.47
CA ASN A 145 9.21 -6.92 8.61
C ASN A 145 9.18 -5.44 8.18
N ALA A 146 8.18 -4.69 8.63
CA ALA A 146 8.07 -3.27 8.31
C ALA A 146 9.17 -2.45 8.98
N ASP A 147 9.64 -2.86 10.18
CA ASP A 147 10.62 -2.17 11.00
C ASP A 147 11.93 -1.86 10.24
N ASP A 148 12.38 -2.80 9.40
CA ASP A 148 13.60 -2.70 8.59
C ASP A 148 13.52 -1.56 7.54
N TYR A 149 12.30 -1.13 7.22
CA TYR A 149 12.00 -0.16 6.17
C TYR A 149 11.42 1.15 6.69
N VAL A 150 11.12 1.27 7.99
CA VAL A 150 10.74 2.57 8.56
C VAL A 150 11.93 3.54 8.40
N ARG A 151 11.65 4.78 7.97
CA ARG A 151 12.63 5.84 7.77
C ARG A 151 12.32 7.02 8.68
N PRO A 152 13.31 7.85 9.05
CA PRO A 152 13.05 9.00 9.92
C PRO A 152 12.33 10.16 9.22
N ASP A 153 12.37 10.23 7.89
CA ASP A 153 11.91 11.41 7.14
C ASP A 153 10.37 11.61 7.14
N PRO A 154 9.54 10.57 6.91
CA PRO A 154 8.09 10.72 6.94
C PRO A 154 7.58 10.87 8.38
N ARG A 155 6.46 11.58 8.56
CA ARG A 155 5.71 11.53 9.82
C ARG A 155 4.76 10.33 9.82
N TYR A 156 4.85 9.48 10.85
CA TYR A 156 4.03 8.28 10.97
C TYR A 156 2.87 8.44 11.95
N PHE A 157 1.72 7.88 11.59
CA PHE A 157 0.55 7.70 12.44
C PHE A 157 0.17 6.22 12.38
N VAL A 158 0.25 5.51 13.51
CA VAL A 158 0.01 4.06 13.62
C VAL A 158 -1.06 3.78 14.66
#